data_AF-A0A349CJ96-F1
#
_entry.id   AF-A0A349CJ96-F1
#
_cell.length_a   1.000
_cell.length_b   1.000
_cell.length_c   1.000
_cell.angle_alpha   90.00
_cell.angle_beta   90.00
_cell.angle_gamma   90.00
#
_symmetry.space_group_name_H-M   'P 1'
#
loop_
_entity.id
_entity.type
_entity.pdbx_description
1 polymer ?
#
loop_
_entity_poly.entity_id
_entity_poly.type
_entity_poly.pdbx_seq_one_letter_code
_entity_poly.pdbx_strand_id
1 'polypeptide(L)' 'MSCKVGIPRALLYYKYFPMWKAFLEKLGAEIIVSEDTNQKLILQGASLVVSDTCLPVKVFIGHVLSL' A
#
# COMPACT_ATOMS: atom_id res chain seq x y z
N MET A 1 21.54 5.10 -9.40
CA MET A 1 20.80 4.14 -8.56
C MET A 1 19.31 4.44 -8.76
N SER A 2 18.54 3.48 -9.28
CA SER A 2 17.07 3.59 -9.29
C SER A 2 16.57 3.25 -7.88
N CYS A 3 15.87 4.19 -7.24
CA CYS A 3 15.21 3.97 -5.95
C CYS A 3 13.82 3.37 -6.22
N LYS A 4 13.45 2.27 -5.54
CA LYS A 4 12.12 1.68 -5.65
C LYS A 4 11.23 2.17 -4.51
N VAL A 5 10.04 2.66 -4.82
CA VAL A 5 9.06 3.12 -3.83
C VAL A 5 7.78 2.30 -3.95
N GLY A 6 7.45 1.58 -2.89
CA GLY A 6 6.20 0.84 -2.74
C GLY A 6 5.07 1.77 -2.30
N ILE A 7 3.93 1.73 -2.99
CA ILE A 7 2.71 2.48 -2.64
C ILE A 7 1.57 1.48 -2.36
N PRO A 8 1.13 1.34 -1.10
CA PRO A 8 -0.01 0.50 -0.73
C PRO A 8 -1.31 1.03 -1.37
N ARG A 9 -2.09 0.14 -1.99
CA ARG A 9 -3.37 0.41 -2.64
C ARG A 9 -4.52 0.52 -1.64
N ALA A 10 -4.34 1.32 -0.59
CA ALA A 10 -5.32 1.49 0.49
C ALA A 10 -5.39 2.93 1.01
N LEU A 11 -6.43 3.24 1.79
CA LEU A 11 -6.69 4.55 2.39
C LEU A 11 -6.67 5.69 1.36
N LEU A 12 -5.65 6.56 1.45
CA LEU A 12 -5.50 7.77 0.66
C LEU A 12 -4.98 7.53 -0.77
N TYR A 13 -4.64 6.28 -1.12
CA TYR A 13 -4.18 5.89 -2.45
C TYR A 13 -5.07 6.46 -3.56
N TYR A 14 -6.38 6.21 -3.52
CA TYR A 14 -7.29 6.61 -4.59
C TYR A 14 -7.44 8.12 -4.76
N LYS A 15 -7.05 8.90 -3.75
CA LYS A 15 -7.10 10.37 -3.81
C LYS A 15 -5.79 10.98 -4.31
N TYR A 16 -4.64 10.48 -3.85
CA TYR A 16 -3.35 11.13 -4.06
C TYR A 16 -2.36 10.35 -4.93
N PHE A 17 -2.68 9.11 -5.33
CA PHE A 17 -1.75 8.28 -6.10
C PHE A 17 -1.24 8.95 -7.39
N PRO A 18 -2.07 9.60 -8.24
CA PRO A 18 -1.56 10.25 -9.44
C PRO A 18 -0.52 11.34 -9.14
N MET A 19 -0.72 12.09 -8.05
CA MET A 19 0.22 13.14 -7.61
C MET A 19 1.54 12.53 -7.14
N TRP A 20 1.49 11.52 -6.25
CA TRP A 20 2.68 10.87 -5.72
C TRP A 20 3.47 10.12 -6.79
N LYS A 21 2.78 9.41 -7.68
CA LYS A 21 3.38 8.73 -8.82
C LYS A 21 4.18 9.71 -9.67
N ALA A 22 3.53 10.79 -10.14
CA ALA A 22 4.19 11.77 -11.00
C ALA A 22 5.37 12.48 -10.32
N PHE A 23 5.25 12.80 -9.03
CA PHE A 23 6.34 13.42 -8.27
C PHE A 23 7.56 12.51 -8.15
N LEU A 24 7.35 11.25 -7.72
CA LEU A 24 8.43 10.31 -7.47
C LEU A 24 9.07 9.78 -8.76
N GLU A 25 8.28 9.54 -9.81
CA GLU A 25 8.82 9.17 -11.13
C GLU A 25 9.71 10.28 -11.70
N LYS A 26 9.34 11.56 -11.52
CA LYS A 26 10.19 12.70 -11.93
C LYS A 26 11.50 12.80 -11.14
N LEU A 27 11.54 12.29 -9.93
CA LEU A 27 12.77 12.17 -9.14
C LEU A 27 13.62 10.94 -9.53
N GLY A 28 13.16 10.14 -10.51
CA GLY A 28 13.88 8.95 -10.99
C GLY A 28 13.61 7.69 -10.16
N ALA A 29 12.52 7.66 -9.37
CA ALA A 29 12.11 6.47 -8.64
C ALA A 29 11.22 5.54 -9.50
N GLU A 30 11.36 4.24 -9.28
CA GLU A 30 10.48 3.20 -9.82
C GLU A 30 9.33 2.96 -8.82
N ILE A 31 8.09 3.06 -9.29
CA ILE A 31 6.90 2.93 -8.44
C ILE A 31 6.35 1.51 -8.53
N ILE A 32 6.19 0.86 -7.37
CA ILE A 32 5.57 -0.44 -7.23
C ILE A 32 4.27 -0.23 -6.45
N VAL A 33 3.15 -0.70 -6.99
CA VAL A 33 1.85 -0.66 -6.31
C VAL A 33 1.54 -2.06 -5.81
N SER A 34 1.03 -2.16 -4.59
CA SER A 34 0.59 -3.45 -4.03
C SER A 34 -0.44 -4.13 -4.92
N GLU A 35 -0.61 -5.43 -4.74
CA GLU A 35 -1.68 -6.20 -5.39
C GLU A 35 -3.09 -5.69 -5.04
N ASP A 36 -4.09 -6.20 -5.77
CA ASP A 36 -5.49 -5.93 -5.46
C ASP A 36 -5.89 -6.52 -4.12
N THR A 37 -6.80 -5.82 -3.44
CA THR A 37 -7.33 -6.26 -2.15
C THR A 37 -7.99 -7.62 -2.30
N ASN A 38 -7.46 -8.61 -1.58
CA ASN A 38 -7.96 -9.98 -1.57
C ASN A 38 -8.06 -10.50 -0.13
N GLN A 39 -8.83 -11.57 0.09
CA GLN A 39 -9.09 -12.08 1.43
C GLN A 39 -7.81 -12.50 2.17
N LYS A 40 -6.84 -13.10 1.46
CA LYS A 40 -5.56 -13.52 2.05
C LYS A 40 -4.80 -12.31 2.60
N LEU A 41 -4.69 -11.24 1.83
CA LEU A 41 -4.06 -9.98 2.22
C LEU A 41 -4.70 -9.38 3.47
N ILE A 42 -6.05 -9.35 3.52
CA ILE A 42 -6.80 -8.85 4.68
C ILE A 42 -6.50 -9.68 5.94
N LEU A 43 -6.52 -11.02 5.81
CA LEU A 43 -6.25 -11.92 6.93
C LEU A 43 -4.81 -11.78 7.43
N GLN A 44 -3.84 -11.65 6.52
CA GLN A 44 -2.45 -11.40 6.87
C GLN A 44 -2.28 -10.09 7.63
N GLY A 45 -2.87 -9.00 7.13
CA GLY A 45 -2.83 -7.71 7.82
C GLY A 45 -3.54 -7.74 9.18
N ALA A 46 -4.68 -8.44 9.29
CA ALA A 46 -5.40 -8.61 10.54
C ALA A 46 -4.60 -9.38 11.60
N SER A 47 -3.74 -10.33 11.19
CA SER A 47 -2.91 -11.11 12.10
C SER A 47 -1.76 -10.32 12.75
N LEU A 48 -1.43 -9.14 12.21
CA LEU A 48 -0.33 -8.30 12.69
C LEU A 48 -0.78 -7.07 13.48
N VAL A 49 -2.08 -6.90 13.70
CA VAL A 49 -2.64 -5.77 14.45
C VAL A 49 -3.58 -6.26 15.54
N VAL A 50 -3.87 -5.38 16.51
CA VAL A 50 -4.82 -5.70 17.58
C VAL A 50 -6.23 -5.92 17.00
N SER A 51 -6.99 -6.81 17.64
CA SER A 51 -8.32 -7.24 17.20
C SER A 51 -9.28 -6.07 16.94
N ASP A 52 -9.23 -5.03 17.76
CA ASP A 52 -10.14 -3.87 17.66
C ASP A 52 -9.73 -2.83 16.61
N THR A 53 -8.66 -3.10 15.86
CA THR A 53 -8.24 -2.23 14.75
C THR A 53 -9.30 -2.22 13.65
N CYS A 54 -9.67 -1.03 13.17
CA CYS A 54 -10.63 -0.88 12.08
C CYS A 54 -10.15 -1.61 10.81
N LEU A 55 -11.10 -2.17 10.06
CA LEU A 55 -10.82 -2.92 8.83
C LEU A 55 -9.91 -2.19 7.82
N PRO A 56 -10.05 -0.87 7.58
CA PRO A 56 -9.16 -0.17 6.64
C PRO A 56 -7.68 -0.22 7.00
N VAL A 57 -7.35 -0.24 8.30
CA VAL A 57 -5.96 -0.34 8.76
C VAL A 57 -5.47 -1.78 8.60
N LYS A 58 -6.30 -2.79 8.91
CA LYS A 58 -5.98 -4.21 8.63
C LYS A 58 -5.67 -4.44 7.15
N VAL A 59 -6.51 -3.89 6.27
CA VAL A 59 -6.32 -3.92 4.80
C VAL A 59 -5.01 -3.20 4.42
N PHE A 60 -4.75 -2.01 4.95
CA PHE A 60 -3.54 -1.25 4.68
C PHE A 60 -2.26 -2.02 5.05
N ILE A 61 -2.22 -2.64 6.23
CA ILE A 61 -1.08 -3.46 6.64
C ILE A 61 -0.88 -4.65 5.68
N GLY A 62 -1.95 -5.30 5.24
CA GLY A 62 -1.86 -6.34 4.22
C GLY A 62 -1.23 -5.82 2.91
N HIS A 63 -1.61 -4.64 2.44
CA HIS A 63 -1.02 -4.03 1.24
C HIS A 63 0.46 -3.70 1.43
N VAL A 64 0.87 -3.26 2.63
CA VAL A 64 2.28 -3.06 2.96
C VAL A 64 3.06 -4.37 2.90
N LEU A 65 2.50 -5.48 3.40
CA LEU A 65 3.16 -6.79 3.35
C LEU A 65 3.32 -7.36 1.93
N SER A 66 2.46 -6.96 1.00
CA SER A 66 2.50 -7.43 -0.40
C SER A 66 3.53 -6.70 -1.28
N LEU A 67 4.26 -5.73 -0.71
CA LEU A 67 5.27 -4.90 -1.39
C LEU A 67 6.69 -5.32 -0.98
#